data_AF-X1FE20-F1
#
_entry.id   AF-X1FE20-F1
#
_cell.length_a   1.000
_cell.length_b   1.000
_cell.length_c   1.000
_cell.angle_alpha   90.00
_cell.angle_beta   90.00
_cell.angle_gamma   90.00
#
_symmetry.space_group_name_H-M   'P 1'
#
loop_
_entity.id
_entity.type
_entity.pdbx_description
1 polymer ?
#
loop_
_entity_poly.entity_id
_entity_poly.type
_entity_poly.pdbx_seq_one_letter_code
_entity_poly.pdbx_strand_id
1 'polypeptide(L)'
;VDFTTSLTPGILMLTTPEGKDVFLAIDEGILVKYGEKVIISTRNAIEGEDLGELKDRVEKIFIKTDEREKDAQTALSKLEADFVRSFLNLEAHE
;
A
#
# COMPACT_ATOMS: atom_id res chain seq x y z
N VAL A 1 25.92 -8.54 -8.52
CA VAL A 1 24.92 -7.45 -8.47
C VAL A 1 25.63 -6.18 -8.83
N ASP A 2 25.11 -5.44 -9.81
CA ASP A 2 25.79 -4.26 -10.36
C ASP A 2 25.26 -2.97 -9.73
N PHE A 3 23.98 -2.97 -9.35
CA PHE A 3 23.34 -1.86 -8.67
C PHE A 3 22.17 -2.36 -7.82
N THR A 4 21.92 -1.71 -6.69
CA THR A 4 20.76 -1.96 -5.85
C THR A 4 20.33 -0.67 -5.18
N THR A 5 19.03 -0.41 -5.15
CA THR A 5 18.46 0.75 -4.47
C THR A 5 17.08 0.42 -3.90
N SER A 6 16.72 1.11 -2.83
CA SER A 6 15.32 1.23 -2.42
C SER A 6 14.57 2.12 -3.39
N LEU A 7 13.29 1.81 -3.60
CA LEU A 7 12.32 2.59 -4.33
C LEU A 7 11.32 3.19 -3.34
N THR A 8 11.03 4.47 -3.52
CA THR A 8 9.96 5.18 -2.80
C THR A 8 8.62 5.00 -3.53
N PRO A 9 7.49 5.35 -2.89
CA PRO A 9 6.20 5.38 -3.58
C PRO A 9 6.26 6.23 -4.84
N GLY A 10 5.65 5.75 -5.92
CA GLY A 10 5.69 6.44 -7.21
C GLY A 10 5.16 5.63 -8.37
N ILE A 11 5.36 6.17 -9.57
CA ILE A 11 4.95 5.54 -10.83
C ILE A 11 6.20 5.03 -11.55
N LEU A 12 6.21 3.74 -11.83
CA LEU A 12 7.16 3.10 -12.72
C LEU A 12 6.60 3.11 -14.14
N MET A 13 7.43 3.49 -15.10
CA MET A 13 7.12 3.37 -16.53
C MET A 13 8.08 2.35 -17.13
N LEU A 14 7.52 1.35 -17.81
CA LEU A 14 8.26 0.32 -18.52
C LEU A 14 7.89 0.41 -20.00
N THR A 15 8.89 0.38 -20.87
CA THR A 15 8.67 0.28 -22.31
C THR A 15 8.87 -1.17 -22.73
N THR A 16 7.85 -1.77 -23.35
CA THR A 16 7.94 -3.15 -23.86
C THR A 16 8.88 -3.22 -25.08
N PRO A 17 9.37 -4.42 -25.47
CA PRO A 17 10.16 -4.57 -26.68
C PRO A 17 9.46 -4.05 -27.96
N GLU A 18 8.13 -4.02 -27.97
CA GLU A 18 7.30 -3.51 -29.06
C GLU A 18 7.13 -1.98 -29.03
N GLY A 19 7.71 -1.30 -28.03
CA GLY A 19 7.65 0.16 -27.89
C GLY A 19 6.38 0.68 -27.19
N LYS A 20 5.58 -0.19 -26.57
CA LYS A 20 4.42 0.23 -25.78
C LYS A 20 4.86 0.60 -24.37
N ASP A 21 4.39 1.74 -23.87
CA ASP A 21 4.58 2.10 -22.47
C ASP A 21 3.53 1.43 -21.57
N VAL A 22 3.98 0.96 -20.41
CA VAL A 22 3.18 0.36 -19.35
C VAL A 22 3.48 1.11 -18.06
N PHE A 23 2.43 1.52 -17.35
CA PHE A 23 2.56 2.28 -16.11
C PHE A 23 2.16 1.41 -14.91
N LEU A 24 2.98 1.45 -13.86
CA LEU A 24 2.69 0.79 -12.60
C LEU A 24 2.81 1.79 -11.45
N ALA A 25 1.77 1.89 -10.62
CA ALA A 25 1.87 2.55 -9.33
C ALA A 25 2.41 1.55 -8.29
N ILE A 26 3.48 1.92 -7.59
CA ILE A 26 4.10 1.12 -6.52
C ILE A 26 4.08 1.88 -5.20
N ASP A 27 4.04 1.13 -4.09
CA ASP A 27 4.13 1.66 -2.74
C ASP A 27 5.59 1.80 -2.27
N GLU A 28 6.37 0.73 -2.31
CA GLU A 28 7.79 0.74 -1.96
C GLU A 28 8.44 -0.54 -2.49
N GLY A 29 9.76 -0.54 -2.67
CA GLY A 29 10.40 -1.75 -3.15
C GLY A 29 11.91 -1.70 -3.20
N ILE A 30 12.49 -2.77 -3.72
CA ILE A 30 13.92 -2.88 -4.00
C ILE A 30 14.10 -3.13 -5.49
N LEU A 31 14.95 -2.32 -6.13
CA LEU A 31 15.43 -2.55 -7.48
C LEU A 31 16.82 -3.17 -7.42
N VAL A 32 17.03 -4.25 -8.16
CA VAL A 32 18.34 -4.89 -8.34
C VAL A 32 18.64 -4.98 -9.84
N LYS A 33 19.82 -4.50 -10.24
CA LYS A 33 20.35 -4.67 -11.60
C LYS A 33 21.51 -5.66 -11.60
N TYR A 34 21.47 -6.63 -12.50
CA TYR A 34 22.51 -7.64 -12.68
C TYR A 34 22.64 -8.00 -14.17
N GLY A 35 23.77 -7.64 -14.78
CA GLY A 35 23.96 -7.76 -16.22
C GLY A 35 22.90 -6.95 -16.97
N GLU A 36 22.16 -7.59 -17.86
CA GLU A 36 21.05 -6.99 -18.61
C GLU A 36 19.70 -7.11 -17.89
N LYS A 37 19.65 -7.75 -16.72
CA LYS A 37 18.42 -7.95 -15.97
C LYS A 37 18.21 -6.85 -14.93
N VAL A 38 17.01 -6.29 -14.92
CA VAL A 38 16.50 -5.43 -13.84
C VAL A 38 15.34 -6.16 -13.18
N ILE A 39 15.41 -6.32 -11.86
CA ILE A 39 14.39 -6.98 -11.05
C ILE A 39 13.89 -5.97 -10.04
N ILE A 40 12.56 -5.82 -9.95
CA ILE A 40 11.91 -4.97 -8.95
C ILE A 40 11.06 -5.88 -8.07
N SER A 41 11.29 -5.83 -6.76
CA SER A 41 10.46 -6.48 -5.76
C SER A 41 9.69 -5.42 -4.99
N THR A 42 8.37 -5.48 -5.05
CA THR A 42 7.44 -4.58 -4.37
C THR A 42 6.32 -5.40 -3.74
N ARG A 43 5.69 -4.88 -2.68
CA ARG A 43 4.54 -5.52 -2.05
C ARG A 43 3.27 -5.27 -2.86
N ASN A 44 3.09 -4.05 -3.34
CA ASN A 44 1.93 -3.67 -4.13
C ASN A 44 2.36 -3.04 -5.45
N ALA A 45 1.76 -3.51 -6.54
CA ALA A 45 1.90 -2.92 -7.87
C ALA A 45 0.54 -2.92 -8.56
N ILE A 46 0.10 -1.75 -9.00
CA ILE A 46 -1.13 -1.57 -9.74
C ILE A 46 -0.74 -1.13 -11.15
N GLU A 47 -1.05 -1.94 -12.14
CA GLU A 47 -0.83 -1.62 -13.56
C GLU A 47 -1.98 -0.75 -14.10
N GLY A 48 -1.69 0.13 -15.07
CA GLY A 48 -2.66 0.86 -15.87
C GLY A 48 -2.12 1.12 -17.28
N GLU A 49 -3.01 1.19 -18.26
CA GLU A 49 -2.63 1.43 -19.66
C GLU A 49 -2.18 2.89 -19.89
N ASP A 50 -2.72 3.81 -19.09
CA ASP A 50 -2.32 5.21 -19.04
C ASP A 50 -2.40 5.77 -17.61
N LEU A 51 -1.90 6.99 -17.43
CA LEU A 51 -1.87 7.65 -16.11
C LEU A 51 -3.25 8.00 -15.56
N GLY A 52 -4.26 8.21 -16.41
CA GLY A 52 -5.63 8.48 -16.01
C GLY A 52 -6.29 7.23 -15.45
N GLU A 53 -6.22 6.11 -16.18
CA GLU A 53 -6.72 4.81 -15.70
C GLU A 53 -5.99 4.38 -14.42
N LEU A 54 -4.67 4.57 -14.39
CA LEU A 54 -3.86 4.23 -13.23
C LEU A 54 -4.30 5.03 -12.00
N LYS A 55 -4.54 6.34 -12.15
CA LYS A 55 -5.06 7.19 -11.08
C LYS A 55 -6.40 6.67 -10.55
N ASP A 56 -7.36 6.39 -11.43
CA ASP A 56 -8.68 5.91 -11.03
C ASP A 56 -8.60 4.57 -10.27
N ARG A 57 -7.68 3.69 -10.68
CA ARG A 57 -7.46 2.39 -10.02
C ARG A 57 -6.79 2.55 -8.66
N VAL A 58 -5.78 3.41 -8.57
CA VAL A 58 -5.12 3.74 -7.29
C VAL A 58 -6.12 4.33 -6.31
N GLU A 59 -6.93 5.31 -6.72
CA GLU A 59 -7.94 5.93 -5.87
C GLU A 59 -8.95 4.90 -5.35
N LYS A 60 -9.46 4.00 -6.21
CA LYS A 60 -10.40 2.94 -5.79
C LYS A 60 -9.80 1.98 -4.77
N ILE A 61 -8.52 1.65 -4.89
CA ILE A 61 -7.83 0.75 -3.95
C ILE A 61 -7.52 1.47 -2.64
N PHE A 62 -7.08 2.73 -2.70
CA PHE A 62 -6.84 3.56 -1.53
C PHE A 62 -8.11 3.81 -0.71
N ILE A 63 -9.23 4.14 -1.36
CA ILE A 63 -10.53 4.34 -0.68
C ILE A 63 -10.94 3.07 0.07
N LYS A 64 -10.81 1.89 -0.57
CA LYS A 64 -11.15 0.60 0.08
C LYS A 64 -10.24 0.24 1.24
N THR A 65 -8.96 0.65 1.21
CA THR A 65 -8.03 0.41 2.30
C THR A 65 -8.30 1.33 3.48
N ASP A 66 -8.60 2.61 3.21
CA ASP A 66 -8.95 3.62 4.24
C ASP A 66 -10.24 3.24 5.01
N GLU A 67 -11.26 2.72 4.34
CA GLU A 67 -12.49 2.25 5.01
C GLU A 67 -12.21 1.10 5.99
N ARG A 68 -11.40 0.10 5.59
CA ARG A 68 -11.07 -1.04 6.45
C ARG A 68 -10.23 -0.63 7.65
N GLU A 69 -9.29 0.28 7.46
CA GLU A 69 -8.44 0.80 8.53
C GLU A 69 -9.28 1.59 9.55
N LYS A 70 -10.17 2.47 9.07
CA LYS A 70 -11.13 3.20 9.91
C LYS A 70 -12.04 2.27 10.70
N ASP A 71 -12.55 1.21 10.08
CA ASP A 71 -13.41 0.23 10.77
C ASP A 71 -12.64 -0.52 11.86
N ALA A 72 -11.43 -0.99 11.58
CA ALA A 72 -10.58 -1.68 12.55
C ALA A 72 -10.21 -0.77 13.73
N GLN A 73 -9.83 0.48 13.46
CA GLN A 73 -9.49 1.45 14.49
C GLN A 73 -10.70 1.86 15.33
N THR A 74 -11.88 1.96 14.72
CA THR A 74 -13.14 2.20 15.42
C THR A 74 -13.51 1.03 16.32
N ALA A 75 -13.33 -0.21 15.84
CA ALA A 75 -13.58 -1.41 16.65
C ALA A 75 -12.64 -1.49 17.87
N LEU A 76 -11.36 -1.17 17.68
CA LEU A 76 -10.38 -1.12 18.77
C LEU A 76 -10.74 -0.03 19.79
N SER A 77 -11.05 1.18 19.34
CA SER A 77 -11.44 2.29 20.23
C SER A 77 -12.68 1.98 21.06
N LYS A 78 -13.65 1.26 20.47
CA LYS A 78 -14.85 0.78 21.21
C LYS A 78 -14.47 -0.25 22.27
N LEU A 79 -13.61 -1.21 21.93
CA LEU A 79 -13.14 -2.22 22.88
C LEU A 79 -12.39 -1.59 24.06
N GLU A 80 -11.54 -0.60 23.80
CA GLU A 80 -10.82 0.16 24.83
C GLU A 80 -11.78 0.92 25.76
N ALA A 81 -12.78 1.60 25.18
CA ALA A 81 -13.78 2.33 25.96
C ALA A 81 -14.62 1.40 26.85
N ASP A 82 -15.03 0.25 26.32
CA ASP A 82 -15.80 -0.75 27.08
C ASP A 82 -14.96 -1.41 28.17
N PHE A 83 -13.66 -1.60 27.95
CA PHE A 83 -12.73 -2.09 28.95
C PHE A 83 -12.59 -1.10 30.12
N VAL A 84 -12.39 0.19 29.83
CA VAL A 84 -12.30 1.25 30.87
C VAL A 84 -13.58 1.32 31.70
N ARG A 85 -14.75 1.28 31.05
CA ARG A 85 -16.05 1.28 31.75
C ARG A 85 -16.23 0.05 32.65
N SER A 86 -15.86 -1.12 32.16
CA SER A 86 -15.97 -2.36 32.95
C SER A 86 -15.03 -2.35 34.15
N PHE A 87 -13.82 -1.80 33.99
CA PHE A 87 -12.85 -1.66 35.08
C PHE A 87 -13.34 -0.70 36.18
N LEU A 88 -13.84 0.49 35.80
CA LEU A 88 -14.40 1.45 36.76
C LEU A 88 -15.60 0.88 37.53
N ASN A 89 -16.44 0.08 36.88
CA ASN A 89 -17.56 -0.60 37.54
C ASN A 89 -17.10 -1.65 38.56
N LEU A 90 -15.94 -2.28 38.36
CA LEU A 90 -15.37 -3.24 39.32
C LEU A 90 -14.78 -2.52 40.55
N GLU A 91 -14.14 -1.37 40.38
CA GLU A 91 -13.62 -0.56 41.49
C GLU A 91 -14.74 0.12 42.31
N ALA A 92 -15.90 0.38 41.71
CA ALA A 92 -17.04 0.99 42.41
C ALA A 92 -17.84 0.00 43.30
N HIS A 93 -17.44 -1.28 43.34
CA HIS A 93 -18.08 -2.35 44.10
C HIS A 93 -17.25 -2.85 45.32
N GLU A 94 -16.22 -2.11 45.75
CA GLU A 94 -15.61 -2.20 47.09
C GLU A 94 -16.13 -1.08 48.02
#